data_AF-A0A5B8XQV6-F1
#
_entry.id   AF-A0A5B8XQV6-F1
#
_cell.length_a   1.000
_cell.length_b   1.000
_cell.length_c   1.000
_cell.angle_alpha   90.00
_cell.angle_beta   90.00
_cell.angle_gamma   90.00
#
_symmetry.space_group_name_H-M   'P 1'
#
loop_
_entity.id
_entity.type
_entity.pdbx_description
1 polymer ?
#
loop_
_entity_poly.entity_id
_entity_poly.type
_entity_poly.pdbx_seq_one_letter_code
_entity_poly.pdbx_strand_id
1 'polypeptide(L)'
;MKDEQQKLGLTLVLLLILATACEKPTAPPEPPAPTAPTAPQKGADIFEWAAGAKMVAAADLNADQKDEWVVATPNELRVVDSAGVVLATTKIQGGPQVLTTVQIDNQDKIVLATGLTVERREAQARVELFELKGGKLVSDTIWEMGPAAQRQEIATVVQRADGRLLIAHYKTRFEVEARTARRAGTQWEFEPLGAFRMAAAWAVGNLNADPIEDVFVGTIYGSAGVEPGGAFQLNPDGTRVPIETVRGVRALEFVEFPNEAPFVAFADGWHQKYRDNAEPRLSVLTSEGSSLSAKPLHVFEDELDFVVWEITPDPKTKSLLARTNTALYRVGINGESTRLASGVEDAALNSDGEILVVGAVPQVLESK
;
A
#
# COMPACT_ATOMS: atom_id res chain seq x y z
N MET A 1 -52.53 49.64 -50.29
CA MET A 1 -51.83 48.36 -50.56
C MET A 1 -51.58 47.74 -49.18
N LYS A 2 -52.28 46.65 -48.86
CA LYS A 2 -51.83 45.26 -49.05
C LYS A 2 -50.58 44.98 -48.20
N ASP A 3 -50.66 44.30 -47.06
CA ASP A 3 -51.02 42.87 -46.85
C ASP A 3 -50.11 41.90 -47.62
N GLU A 4 -49.20 41.27 -46.88
CA GLU A 4 -48.88 39.83 -46.84
C GLU A 4 -47.87 39.64 -45.67
N GLN A 5 -48.08 38.87 -44.59
CA GLN A 5 -48.51 37.47 -44.38
C GLN A 5 -47.36 36.46 -44.30
N GLN A 6 -47.58 35.39 -43.51
CA GLN A 6 -46.76 34.17 -43.35
C GLN A 6 -45.45 34.34 -42.52
N LYS A 7 -45.09 33.45 -41.59
CA LYS A 7 -45.71 32.19 -41.11
C LYS A 7 -45.44 31.99 -39.60
N LEU A 8 -46.48 31.67 -38.83
CA LEU A 8 -46.36 31.00 -37.53
C LEU A 8 -47.27 29.76 -37.58
N GLY A 9 -46.70 28.58 -37.36
CA GLY A 9 -47.38 27.30 -37.54
C GLY A 9 -48.21 26.90 -36.32
N LEU A 10 -49.50 27.25 -36.31
CA LEU A 10 -50.44 26.79 -35.28
C LEU A 10 -50.94 25.37 -35.62
N THR A 11 -50.30 24.35 -35.07
CA THR A 11 -50.73 22.96 -35.26
C THR A 11 -51.96 22.66 -34.39
N LEU A 12 -53.11 22.52 -35.03
CA LEU A 12 -54.38 22.17 -34.40
C LEU A 12 -54.38 20.70 -33.96
N VAL A 13 -54.36 20.43 -32.66
CA VAL A 13 -54.53 19.08 -32.10
C VAL A 13 -56.00 18.82 -31.80
N LEU A 14 -56.58 17.83 -32.48
CA LEU A 14 -57.98 17.44 -32.35
C LEU A 14 -58.18 16.55 -31.11
N LEU A 15 -58.77 17.09 -30.04
CA LEU A 15 -59.01 16.33 -28.81
C LEU A 15 -60.26 15.44 -28.92
N LEU A 16 -60.06 14.18 -29.31
CA LEU A 16 -61.13 13.20 -29.44
C LEU A 16 -61.44 12.55 -28.06
N ILE A 17 -62.56 12.92 -27.44
CA ILE A 17 -62.98 12.37 -26.15
C ILE A 17 -63.64 10.99 -26.35
N LEU A 18 -62.84 9.93 -26.20
CA LEU A 18 -63.33 8.55 -26.11
C LEU A 18 -63.66 8.20 -24.66
N ALA A 19 -64.95 8.00 -24.37
CA ALA A 19 -65.41 7.51 -23.08
C ALA A 19 -65.23 5.99 -22.97
N THR A 20 -64.02 5.54 -22.62
CA THR A 20 -63.76 4.13 -22.30
C THR A 20 -64.36 3.75 -20.94
N ALA A 21 -64.91 2.54 -20.84
CA ALA A 21 -65.44 2.02 -19.59
C ALA A 21 -64.30 1.78 -18.58
N CYS A 22 -64.51 2.18 -17.32
CA CYS A 22 -63.51 2.02 -16.26
C CYS A 22 -63.56 0.59 -15.69
N GLU A 23 -63.03 -0.39 -16.44
CA GLU A 23 -62.70 -1.69 -15.88
C GLU A 23 -61.57 -1.51 -14.85
N LYS A 24 -61.87 -1.86 -13.60
CA LYS A 24 -60.93 -1.71 -12.47
C LYS A 24 -59.72 -2.62 -12.72
N PRO A 25 -58.49 -2.09 -12.87
CA PRO A 25 -57.33 -2.92 -13.12
C PRO A 25 -57.11 -3.91 -11.97
N THR A 26 -57.14 -5.21 -12.28
CA THR A 26 -56.61 -6.23 -11.37
C THR A 26 -55.13 -5.95 -11.20
N ALA A 27 -54.67 -5.73 -9.96
CA ALA A 27 -53.28 -5.43 -9.70
C ALA A 27 -52.38 -6.54 -10.28
N PRO A 28 -51.25 -6.21 -10.94
CA PRO A 28 -50.23 -7.19 -11.27
C PRO A 28 -49.85 -7.98 -10.01
N PRO A 29 -49.54 -9.29 -10.11
CA PRO A 29 -49.04 -10.03 -8.97
C PRO A 29 -47.81 -9.32 -8.41
N GLU A 30 -47.83 -9.08 -7.09
CA GLU A 30 -46.77 -8.38 -6.38
C GLU A 30 -45.43 -9.08 -6.66
N PRO A 31 -44.38 -8.36 -7.10
CA PRO A 31 -43.09 -8.98 -7.36
C PRO A 31 -42.64 -9.75 -6.12
N PRO A 32 -42.11 -10.98 -6.26
CA PRO A 32 -41.66 -11.76 -5.11
C PRO A 32 -40.67 -10.91 -4.31
N ALA A 33 -40.96 -10.72 -3.02
CA ALA A 33 -40.17 -9.87 -2.14
C ALA A 33 -38.68 -10.24 -2.28
N PRO A 34 -37.77 -9.26 -2.48
CA PRO A 34 -36.36 -9.54 -2.73
C PRO A 34 -35.82 -10.50 -1.68
N THR A 35 -35.38 -11.68 -2.12
CA THR A 35 -34.83 -12.70 -1.22
C THR A 35 -33.73 -12.05 -0.42
N ALA A 36 -33.88 -11.99 0.91
CA ALA A 36 -32.89 -11.38 1.77
C ALA A 36 -31.52 -11.99 1.47
N PRO A 37 -30.45 -11.18 1.28
CA PRO A 37 -29.15 -11.69 0.89
C PRO A 37 -28.72 -12.75 1.92
N THR A 38 -28.39 -13.95 1.42
CA THR A 38 -28.00 -15.07 2.26
C THR A 38 -26.83 -14.64 3.14
N ALA A 39 -26.98 -14.80 4.46
CA ALA A 39 -25.93 -14.43 5.40
C ALA A 39 -24.61 -15.11 4.98
N PRO A 40 -23.49 -14.36 4.90
CA PRO A 40 -22.25 -14.87 4.33
C PRO A 40 -21.74 -16.07 5.13
N GLN A 41 -21.29 -17.11 4.43
CA GLN A 41 -20.73 -18.29 5.08
C GLN A 41 -19.34 -17.93 5.62
N LYS A 42 -19.21 -17.88 6.95
CA LYS A 42 -17.92 -17.61 7.61
C LYS A 42 -16.92 -18.70 7.21
N GLY A 43 -15.86 -18.30 6.50
CA GLY A 43 -14.97 -19.23 5.79
C GLY A 43 -15.22 -19.35 4.28
N ALA A 44 -15.70 -18.27 3.62
CA ALA A 44 -15.58 -18.13 2.18
C ALA A 44 -14.11 -18.31 1.74
N ASP A 45 -13.89 -18.96 0.60
CA ASP A 45 -12.56 -19.41 0.22
C ASP A 45 -11.67 -18.24 -0.24
N ILE A 46 -10.84 -17.73 0.69
CA ILE A 46 -9.89 -16.62 0.49
C ILE A 46 -9.04 -16.84 -0.77
N PHE A 47 -8.75 -18.10 -1.11
CA PHE A 47 -7.92 -18.45 -2.26
C PHE A 47 -8.57 -18.07 -3.61
N GLU A 48 -9.89 -17.89 -3.71
CA GLU A 48 -10.55 -17.47 -4.97
C GLU A 48 -10.30 -15.99 -5.26
N TRP A 49 -10.60 -15.09 -4.33
CA TRP A 49 -10.44 -13.64 -4.55
C TRP A 49 -8.99 -13.16 -4.39
N ALA A 50 -8.16 -13.86 -3.61
CA ALA A 50 -6.72 -13.63 -3.54
C ALA A 50 -5.92 -14.35 -4.67
N ALA A 51 -6.58 -15.09 -5.57
CA ALA A 51 -5.92 -15.80 -6.66
C ALA A 51 -5.09 -14.86 -7.54
N GLY A 52 -3.77 -15.12 -7.58
CA GLY A 52 -2.82 -14.32 -8.37
C GLY A 52 -2.53 -12.93 -7.81
N ALA A 53 -2.84 -12.67 -6.54
CA ALA A 53 -2.37 -11.49 -5.82
C ALA A 53 -0.84 -11.38 -5.86
N LYS A 54 -0.35 -10.14 -5.79
CA LYS A 54 1.06 -9.77 -5.62
C LYS A 54 1.26 -8.85 -4.43
N MET A 55 0.31 -7.96 -4.17
CA MET A 55 0.30 -7.07 -3.01
C MET A 55 -1.09 -6.99 -2.41
N VAL A 56 -1.16 -6.73 -1.11
CA VAL A 56 -2.40 -6.62 -0.32
C VAL A 56 -2.34 -5.45 0.67
N ALA A 57 -3.48 -4.84 0.95
CA ALA A 57 -3.66 -3.84 2.00
C ALA A 57 -5.07 -3.93 2.60
N ALA A 58 -5.31 -3.22 3.69
CA ALA A 58 -6.63 -3.07 4.32
C ALA A 58 -6.87 -1.59 4.68
N ALA A 59 -8.13 -1.15 4.61
CA ALA A 59 -8.64 0.12 5.18
C ALA A 59 -10.17 0.21 5.05
N ASP A 60 -10.81 1.08 5.82
CA ASP A 60 -12.24 1.42 5.70
C ASP A 60 -12.46 2.36 4.49
N LEU A 61 -12.64 1.78 3.30
CA LEU A 61 -12.80 2.53 2.04
C LEU A 61 -14.26 2.96 1.81
N ASN A 62 -15.19 2.47 2.62
CA ASN A 62 -16.63 2.73 2.48
C ASN A 62 -17.19 3.66 3.58
N ALA A 63 -16.47 3.81 4.70
CA ALA A 63 -16.81 4.53 5.94
C ALA A 63 -17.86 3.84 6.83
N ASP A 64 -17.83 2.50 6.94
CA ASP A 64 -18.70 1.71 7.86
C ASP A 64 -18.02 1.17 9.13
N GLN A 65 -16.75 1.53 9.35
CA GLN A 65 -15.89 1.10 10.48
C GLN A 65 -15.45 -0.37 10.39
N LYS A 66 -15.27 -0.87 9.17
CA LYS A 66 -14.59 -2.14 8.88
C LYS A 66 -13.69 -1.97 7.68
N ASP A 67 -12.62 -2.75 7.63
CA ASP A 67 -11.71 -2.67 6.51
C ASP A 67 -12.21 -3.53 5.33
N GLU A 68 -12.12 -2.96 4.13
CA GLU A 68 -12.04 -3.75 2.91
C GLU A 68 -10.61 -4.28 2.69
N TRP A 69 -10.53 -5.52 2.21
CA TRP A 69 -9.32 -6.08 1.63
C TRP A 69 -9.07 -5.51 0.23
N VAL A 70 -7.89 -4.94 0.04
CA VAL A 70 -7.41 -4.39 -1.22
C VAL A 70 -6.39 -5.36 -1.80
N VAL A 71 -6.59 -5.82 -3.04
CA VAL A 71 -5.77 -6.88 -3.64
C VAL A 71 -5.28 -6.47 -5.03
N ALA A 72 -3.96 -6.31 -5.18
CA ALA A 72 -3.33 -6.01 -6.45
C ALA A 72 -2.75 -7.29 -7.08
N THR A 73 -3.23 -7.62 -8.28
CA THR A 73 -2.69 -8.69 -9.15
C THR A 73 -1.86 -8.05 -10.29
N PRO A 74 -1.16 -8.82 -11.15
CA PRO A 74 -0.48 -8.25 -12.33
C PRO A 74 -1.41 -7.62 -13.39
N ASN A 75 -2.74 -7.76 -13.26
CA ASN A 75 -3.73 -7.29 -14.24
C ASN A 75 -4.73 -6.27 -13.71
N GLU A 76 -5.07 -6.36 -12.42
CA GLU A 76 -6.20 -5.66 -11.83
C GLU A 76 -6.03 -5.46 -10.32
N LEU A 77 -6.63 -4.38 -9.84
CA LEU A 77 -6.82 -4.04 -8.44
C LEU A 77 -8.27 -4.37 -8.06
N ARG A 78 -8.45 -5.20 -7.04
CA ARG A 78 -9.74 -5.61 -6.47
C ARG A 78 -9.93 -4.97 -5.10
N VAL A 79 -11.18 -4.71 -4.75
CA VAL A 79 -11.61 -4.39 -3.38
C VAL A 79 -12.66 -5.42 -2.98
N VAL A 80 -12.50 -6.00 -1.79
CA VAL A 80 -13.25 -7.15 -1.28
C VAL A 80 -13.66 -6.88 0.16
N ASP A 81 -14.91 -7.13 0.53
CA ASP A 81 -15.38 -6.94 1.91
C ASP A 81 -14.90 -8.05 2.86
N SER A 82 -15.18 -7.89 4.16
CA SER A 82 -14.91 -8.90 5.20
C SER A 82 -15.74 -10.19 5.06
N ALA A 83 -16.65 -10.28 4.09
CA ALA A 83 -17.36 -11.50 3.72
C ALA A 83 -16.76 -12.20 2.48
N GLY A 84 -15.71 -11.65 1.87
CA GLY A 84 -15.09 -12.16 0.64
C GLY A 84 -15.80 -11.75 -0.65
N VAL A 85 -16.72 -10.79 -0.60
CA VAL A 85 -17.47 -10.29 -1.76
C VAL A 85 -16.68 -9.16 -2.44
N VAL A 86 -16.38 -9.33 -3.73
CA VAL A 86 -15.68 -8.30 -4.52
C VAL A 86 -16.60 -7.10 -4.76
N LEU A 87 -16.37 -6.00 -4.03
CA LEU A 87 -17.12 -4.75 -4.12
C LEU A 87 -16.79 -3.95 -5.39
N ALA A 88 -15.53 -4.01 -5.83
CA ALA A 88 -15.07 -3.33 -7.04
C ALA A 88 -13.83 -4.00 -7.66
N THR A 89 -13.63 -3.80 -8.95
CA THR A 89 -12.41 -4.21 -9.66
C THR A 89 -12.09 -3.19 -10.76
N THR A 90 -10.80 -2.89 -10.96
CA THR A 90 -10.32 -2.09 -12.09
C THR A 90 -9.01 -2.63 -12.65
N LYS A 91 -8.75 -2.39 -13.94
CA LYS A 91 -7.51 -2.82 -14.60
C LYS A 91 -6.38 -1.83 -14.29
N ILE A 92 -5.18 -2.35 -14.09
CA ILE A 92 -3.97 -1.55 -13.82
C ILE A 92 -3.02 -1.58 -15.02
N GLN A 93 -2.23 -0.52 -15.20
CA GLN A 93 -1.42 -0.33 -16.42
C GLN A 93 0.01 -0.89 -16.34
N GLY A 94 0.49 -1.20 -15.13
CA GLY A 94 1.78 -1.85 -14.89
C GLY A 94 1.66 -3.05 -13.96
N GLY A 95 2.79 -3.64 -13.59
CA GLY A 95 2.83 -4.61 -12.49
C GLY A 95 2.89 -3.86 -11.16
N PRO A 96 2.22 -4.34 -10.09
CA PRO A 96 2.24 -3.67 -8.80
C PRO A 96 3.66 -3.67 -8.21
N GLN A 97 4.06 -2.53 -7.64
CA GLN A 97 5.39 -2.29 -7.07
C GLN A 97 5.33 -1.72 -5.64
N VAL A 98 4.28 -0.96 -5.31
CA VAL A 98 3.88 -0.61 -3.94
C VAL A 98 2.36 -0.59 -3.89
N LEU A 99 1.76 -1.14 -2.83
CA LEU A 99 0.35 -0.93 -2.49
C LEU A 99 0.30 -0.41 -1.04
N THR A 100 -0.49 0.62 -0.79
CA THR A 100 -0.69 1.16 0.56
C THR A 100 -2.05 1.87 0.63
N THR A 101 -2.53 2.12 1.83
CA THR A 101 -3.76 2.87 2.12
C THR A 101 -3.39 4.16 2.85
N VAL A 102 -4.06 5.27 2.48
CA VAL A 102 -3.71 6.62 2.93
C VAL A 102 -4.97 7.41 3.24
N GLN A 103 -4.95 8.22 4.29
CA GLN A 103 -6.08 9.06 4.68
C GLN A 103 -5.97 10.44 4.02
N ILE A 104 -6.89 10.76 3.11
CA ILE A 104 -6.92 12.05 2.39
C ILE A 104 -8.36 12.56 2.40
N ASP A 105 -8.57 13.84 2.71
CA ASP A 105 -9.92 14.43 2.88
C ASP A 105 -10.77 13.74 3.98
N ASN A 106 -10.14 13.20 5.04
CA ASN A 106 -10.74 12.37 6.09
C ASN A 106 -11.44 11.10 5.57
N GLN A 107 -10.92 10.51 4.49
CA GLN A 107 -11.35 9.23 3.95
C GLN A 107 -10.13 8.41 3.57
N ASP A 108 -10.17 7.11 3.82
CA ASP A 108 -9.08 6.22 3.44
C ASP A 108 -9.20 5.88 1.95
N LYS A 109 -8.06 5.92 1.27
CA LYS A 109 -7.95 5.81 -0.19
C LYS A 109 -6.76 4.93 -0.53
N ILE A 110 -6.85 4.20 -1.63
CA ILE A 110 -5.80 3.27 -2.05
C ILE A 110 -4.74 4.06 -2.83
N VAL A 111 -3.47 3.93 -2.48
CA VAL A 111 -2.36 4.33 -3.35
C VAL A 111 -1.69 3.08 -3.90
N LEU A 112 -1.78 2.91 -5.21
CA LEU A 112 -1.09 1.86 -5.93
C LEU A 112 0.00 2.48 -6.80
N ALA A 113 1.22 2.04 -6.58
CA ALA A 113 2.35 2.31 -7.45
C ALA A 113 2.58 1.09 -8.36
N THR A 114 2.63 1.32 -9.66
CA THR A 114 2.88 0.29 -10.68
C THR A 114 4.09 0.62 -11.51
N GLY A 115 4.64 -0.38 -12.21
CA GLY A 115 5.74 -0.19 -13.15
C GLY A 115 6.19 -1.52 -13.79
N LEU A 116 7.47 -1.57 -14.18
CA LEU A 116 8.11 -2.73 -14.79
C LEU A 116 8.20 -3.90 -13.81
N THR A 117 7.66 -5.05 -14.21
CA THR A 117 7.86 -6.35 -13.53
C THR A 117 8.21 -7.44 -14.54
N VAL A 118 8.39 -8.69 -14.10
CA VAL A 118 8.70 -9.83 -14.98
C VAL A 118 7.57 -10.09 -15.98
N GLU A 119 6.32 -9.87 -15.54
CA GLU A 119 5.06 -9.99 -16.26
C GLU A 119 4.71 -8.73 -17.08
N ARG A 120 5.24 -7.57 -16.69
CA ARG A 120 4.90 -6.24 -17.23
C ARG A 120 6.14 -5.46 -17.67
N ARG A 121 6.93 -6.06 -18.56
CA ARG A 121 8.28 -5.57 -18.93
C ARG A 121 8.33 -4.22 -19.64
N GLU A 122 7.21 -3.78 -20.22
CA GLU A 122 7.09 -2.54 -21.00
C GLU A 122 6.28 -1.45 -20.27
N ALA A 123 5.86 -1.72 -19.03
CA ALA A 123 5.06 -0.78 -18.24
C ALA A 123 5.89 0.43 -17.79
N GLN A 124 5.28 1.62 -17.88
CA GLN A 124 5.80 2.85 -17.31
C GLN A 124 5.47 2.92 -15.81
N ALA A 125 6.35 3.52 -15.02
CA ALA A 125 6.16 3.65 -13.59
C ALA A 125 5.21 4.80 -13.26
N ARG A 126 4.21 4.52 -12.43
CA ARG A 126 3.05 5.39 -12.20
C ARG A 126 2.51 5.19 -10.79
N VAL A 127 2.10 6.28 -10.15
CA VAL A 127 1.46 6.29 -8.82
C VAL A 127 0.06 6.84 -8.98
N GLU A 128 -0.94 6.03 -8.64
CA GLU A 128 -2.37 6.35 -8.77
C GLU A 128 -3.05 6.26 -7.41
N LEU A 129 -3.92 7.24 -7.13
CA LEU A 129 -4.84 7.24 -6.00
C LEU A 129 -6.19 6.69 -6.47
N PHE A 130 -6.71 5.64 -5.85
CA PHE A 130 -8.03 5.09 -6.14
C PHE A 130 -9.00 5.33 -4.98
N GLU A 131 -10.23 5.69 -5.34
CA GLU A 131 -11.32 6.00 -4.42
C GLU A 131 -12.54 5.12 -4.75
N LEU A 132 -13.15 4.50 -3.74
CA LEU A 132 -14.32 3.64 -3.91
C LEU A 132 -15.61 4.49 -4.00
N LYS A 133 -16.21 4.56 -5.20
CA LYS A 133 -17.41 5.35 -5.48
C LYS A 133 -18.49 4.52 -6.16
N GLY A 134 -19.47 4.08 -5.37
CA GLY A 134 -20.67 3.38 -5.85
C GLY A 134 -20.36 2.04 -6.55
N GLY A 135 -19.57 1.19 -5.89
CA GLY A 135 -19.15 -0.12 -6.42
C GLY A 135 -18.13 -0.03 -7.57
N LYS A 136 -17.36 1.07 -7.65
CA LYS A 136 -16.35 1.30 -8.68
C LYS A 136 -15.14 2.02 -8.10
N LEU A 137 -13.96 1.66 -8.57
CA LEU A 137 -12.72 2.39 -8.30
C LEU A 137 -12.57 3.53 -9.31
N VAL A 138 -12.43 4.76 -8.80
CA VAL A 138 -12.13 5.96 -9.58
C VAL A 138 -10.68 6.36 -9.31
N SER A 139 -9.87 6.49 -10.36
CA SER A 139 -8.43 6.81 -10.26
C SER A 139 -8.15 8.30 -10.49
N ASP A 140 -7.31 8.88 -9.63
CA ASP A 140 -6.61 10.15 -9.82
C ASP A 140 -5.11 9.84 -10.01
N THR A 141 -4.46 10.51 -10.98
CA THR A 141 -3.03 10.25 -11.26
C THR A 141 -2.20 11.18 -10.40
N ILE A 142 -1.53 10.62 -9.39
CA ILE A 142 -0.58 11.40 -8.59
C ILE A 142 0.63 11.72 -9.46
N TRP A 143 1.36 10.69 -9.91
CA TRP A 143 2.65 10.85 -10.58
C TRP A 143 2.87 9.81 -11.67
N GLU A 144 3.60 10.18 -12.73
CA GLU A 144 3.89 9.31 -13.86
C GLU A 144 5.31 9.57 -14.39
N MET A 145 6.06 8.50 -14.67
CA MET A 145 7.43 8.57 -15.18
C MET A 145 7.45 8.55 -16.70
N GLY A 146 8.17 9.50 -17.32
CA GLY A 146 8.24 9.58 -18.77
C GLY A 146 8.83 8.31 -19.43
N PRO A 147 8.42 7.97 -20.67
CA PRO A 147 8.80 6.71 -21.33
C PRO A 147 10.30 6.58 -21.64
N ALA A 148 11.06 7.68 -21.55
CA ALA A 148 12.51 7.71 -21.80
C ALA A 148 13.37 7.42 -20.55
N ALA A 149 12.78 7.11 -19.40
CA ALA A 149 13.53 6.81 -18.18
C ALA A 149 14.26 5.45 -18.25
N GLN A 150 15.44 5.35 -17.60
CA GLN A 150 16.29 4.15 -17.65
C GLN A 150 15.80 2.97 -16.79
N ARG A 151 14.88 3.26 -15.87
CA ARG A 151 14.19 2.31 -14.99
C ARG A 151 12.74 2.74 -14.95
N GLN A 152 11.83 1.79 -14.73
CA GLN A 152 10.41 2.04 -14.54
C GLN A 152 10.02 1.35 -13.23
N GLU A 153 10.66 1.78 -12.15
CA GLU A 153 10.62 1.13 -10.83
C GLU A 153 10.43 2.17 -9.72
N ILE A 154 9.35 2.01 -8.96
CA ILE A 154 9.08 2.73 -7.72
C ILE A 154 9.85 2.05 -6.58
N ALA A 155 10.40 2.84 -5.66
CA ALA A 155 11.14 2.37 -4.49
C ALA A 155 10.32 2.48 -3.20
N THR A 156 9.45 3.49 -3.07
CA THR A 156 8.41 3.55 -2.05
C THR A 156 7.30 4.52 -2.42
N VAL A 157 6.13 4.36 -1.79
CA VAL A 157 5.17 5.46 -1.54
C VAL A 157 4.70 5.35 -0.08
N VAL A 158 4.86 6.42 0.70
CA VAL A 158 4.51 6.48 2.14
C VAL A 158 3.78 7.79 2.43
N GLN A 159 2.73 7.75 3.25
CA GLN A 159 2.06 8.97 3.72
C GLN A 159 2.82 9.61 4.90
N ARG A 160 2.78 10.95 4.93
CA ARG A 160 3.21 11.83 6.01
C ARG A 160 2.01 12.23 6.88
N ALA A 161 2.24 12.48 8.16
CA ALA A 161 1.26 13.03 9.11
C ALA A 161 0.71 14.42 8.70
N ASP A 162 1.43 15.17 7.85
CA ASP A 162 0.93 16.42 7.23
C ASP A 162 0.05 16.18 5.97
N GLY A 163 -0.30 14.93 5.70
CA GLY A 163 -1.14 14.50 4.58
C GLY A 163 -0.40 14.33 3.25
N ARG A 164 0.89 14.73 3.15
CA ARG A 164 1.67 14.56 1.92
C ARG A 164 2.05 13.10 1.67
N LEU A 165 2.35 12.77 0.41
CA LEU A 165 2.90 11.46 0.03
C LEU A 165 4.39 11.61 -0.31
N LEU A 166 5.27 10.91 0.41
CA LEU A 166 6.65 10.71 -0.03
C LEU A 166 6.63 9.66 -1.15
N ILE A 167 7.15 10.02 -2.33
CA ILE A 167 7.29 9.13 -3.49
C ILE A 167 8.77 9.04 -3.83
N ALA A 168 9.32 7.82 -3.87
CA ALA A 168 10.68 7.56 -4.31
C ALA A 168 10.70 6.58 -5.49
N HIS A 169 11.53 6.82 -6.50
CA HIS A 169 11.64 5.98 -7.70
C HIS A 169 13.07 5.87 -8.20
N TYR A 170 13.41 4.73 -8.81
CA TYR A 170 14.69 4.56 -9.50
C TYR A 170 14.69 5.36 -10.80
N LYS A 171 15.65 6.28 -10.92
CA LYS A 171 15.96 7.03 -12.14
C LYS A 171 17.07 6.36 -12.96
N THR A 172 17.99 5.70 -12.26
CA THR A 172 18.98 4.79 -12.84
C THR A 172 19.10 3.54 -11.97
N ARG A 173 19.84 2.51 -12.40
CA ARG A 173 20.12 1.31 -11.58
C ARG A 173 20.89 1.59 -10.27
N PHE A 174 21.32 2.83 -10.02
CA PHE A 174 22.07 3.25 -8.84
C PHE A 174 21.49 4.49 -8.14
N GLU A 175 20.56 5.22 -8.75
CA GLU A 175 20.06 6.51 -8.28
C GLU A 175 18.55 6.48 -8.13
N VAL A 176 18.09 6.78 -6.91
CA VAL A 176 16.69 6.93 -6.54
C VAL A 176 16.43 8.41 -6.29
N GLU A 177 15.45 8.99 -6.98
CA GLU A 177 14.93 10.32 -6.66
C GLU A 177 13.73 10.21 -5.74
N ALA A 178 13.69 11.06 -4.71
CA ALA A 178 12.54 11.19 -3.83
C ALA A 178 11.97 12.62 -3.84
N ARG A 179 10.66 12.73 -3.63
CA ARG A 179 9.88 13.96 -3.61
C ARG A 179 8.68 13.80 -2.69
N THR A 180 8.20 14.88 -2.08
CA THR A 180 6.85 14.89 -1.50
C THR A 180 5.85 15.37 -2.55
N ALA A 181 4.66 14.80 -2.53
CA ALA A 181 3.51 15.20 -3.33
C ALA A 181 2.40 15.70 -2.39
N ARG A 182 1.77 16.83 -2.73
CA ARG A 182 0.61 17.37 -2.01
C ARG A 182 -0.53 17.67 -2.98
N ARG A 183 -1.77 17.46 -2.54
CA ARG A 183 -2.95 17.80 -3.36
C ARG A 183 -3.24 19.29 -3.28
N ALA A 184 -3.40 19.92 -4.44
CA ALA A 184 -3.67 21.34 -4.62
C ALA A 184 -4.91 21.49 -5.53
N GLY A 185 -6.10 21.36 -4.92
CA GLY A 185 -7.35 21.27 -5.67
C GLY A 185 -7.41 19.99 -6.51
N THR A 186 -7.46 20.13 -7.84
CA THR A 186 -7.47 18.99 -8.79
C THR A 186 -6.10 18.71 -9.41
N GLN A 187 -5.01 19.16 -8.77
CA GLN A 187 -3.64 18.95 -9.24
C GLN A 187 -2.74 18.47 -8.09
N TRP A 188 -1.61 17.87 -8.44
CA TRP A 188 -0.57 17.44 -7.50
C TRP A 188 0.65 18.36 -7.64
N GLU A 189 1.04 19.00 -6.55
CA GLU A 189 2.28 19.77 -6.44
C GLU A 189 3.40 18.89 -5.88
N PHE A 190 4.64 19.13 -6.33
CA PHE A 190 5.80 18.32 -5.96
C PHE A 190 6.95 19.17 -5.39
N GLU A 191 7.51 18.71 -4.28
CA GLU A 191 8.71 19.27 -3.65
C GLU A 191 9.82 18.21 -3.66
N PRO A 192 11.00 18.48 -4.26
CA PRO A 192 12.08 17.49 -4.34
C PRO A 192 12.79 17.30 -2.98
N LEU A 193 12.87 16.06 -2.50
CA LEU A 193 13.68 15.70 -1.32
C LEU A 193 15.14 15.43 -1.71
N GLY A 194 15.39 15.03 -2.96
CA GLY A 194 16.73 14.92 -3.54
C GLY A 194 16.98 13.60 -4.26
N ALA A 195 18.26 13.33 -4.52
CA ALA A 195 18.74 12.09 -5.14
C ALA A 195 19.63 11.30 -4.17
N PHE A 196 19.43 9.99 -4.15
CA PHE A 196 19.99 9.07 -3.16
C PHE A 196 20.51 7.82 -3.85
N ARG A 197 21.75 7.43 -3.53
CA ARG A 197 22.37 6.25 -4.14
C ARG A 197 21.79 4.98 -3.52
N MET A 198 21.15 4.15 -4.33
CA MET A 198 20.63 2.83 -3.93
C MET A 198 19.71 2.83 -2.68
N ALA A 199 18.95 3.90 -2.48
CA ALA A 199 17.98 4.04 -1.39
C ALA A 199 16.73 3.17 -1.63
N ALA A 200 16.78 1.94 -1.11
CA ALA A 200 15.78 0.90 -1.37
C ALA A 200 14.79 0.71 -0.20
N ALA A 201 15.08 1.29 0.96
CA ALA A 201 14.22 1.26 2.13
C ALA A 201 13.94 2.68 2.61
N TRP A 202 12.72 2.92 3.06
CA TRP A 202 12.20 4.23 3.43
C TRP A 202 11.18 4.06 4.56
N ALA A 203 11.28 4.88 5.61
CA ALA A 203 10.24 5.03 6.62
C ALA A 203 10.05 6.52 6.95
N VAL A 204 8.87 6.89 7.42
CA VAL A 204 8.54 8.25 7.88
C VAL A 204 7.89 8.14 9.25
N GLY A 205 8.20 9.07 10.14
CA GLY A 205 7.57 9.16 11.45
C GLY A 205 8.37 10.05 12.40
N ASN A 206 7.96 10.11 13.65
CA ASN A 206 8.49 11.05 14.64
C ASN A 206 9.17 10.29 15.79
N LEU A 207 10.51 10.33 15.88
CA LEU A 207 11.22 9.70 17.00
C LEU A 207 11.39 10.60 18.22
N ASN A 208 11.36 11.93 18.05
CA ASN A 208 11.81 12.89 19.07
C ASN A 208 10.68 13.73 19.71
N ALA A 209 9.43 13.49 19.30
CA ALA A 209 8.22 14.22 19.65
C ALA A 209 8.19 15.72 19.21
N ASP A 210 8.97 16.11 18.19
CA ASP A 210 8.92 17.42 17.56
C ASP A 210 7.82 17.49 16.47
N PRO A 211 7.35 18.68 16.02
CA PRO A 211 6.21 18.79 15.12
C PRO A 211 6.49 18.40 13.65
N ILE A 212 7.70 17.94 13.31
CA ILE A 212 8.11 17.57 11.96
C ILE A 212 8.55 16.11 11.95
N GLU A 213 7.98 15.29 11.06
CA GLU A 213 8.44 13.90 10.95
C GLU A 213 9.81 13.82 10.26
N ASP A 214 10.61 12.91 10.80
CA ASP A 214 11.84 12.41 10.22
C ASP A 214 11.56 11.55 8.98
N VAL A 215 12.49 11.58 8.02
CA VAL A 215 12.51 10.65 6.88
C VAL A 215 13.73 9.75 7.03
N PHE A 216 13.51 8.47 7.26
CA PHE A 216 14.58 7.47 7.41
C PHE A 216 14.83 6.78 6.08
N VAL A 217 16.10 6.71 5.67
CA VAL A 217 16.50 6.22 4.34
C VAL A 217 17.58 5.14 4.47
N GLY A 218 17.32 3.98 3.90
CA GLY A 218 18.20 2.81 3.92
C GLY A 218 18.77 2.52 2.54
N THR A 219 20.10 2.45 2.44
CA THR A 219 20.80 2.21 1.18
C THR A 219 21.41 0.81 1.13
N ILE A 220 21.33 0.17 -0.03
CA ILE A 220 21.94 -1.13 -0.29
C ILE A 220 23.47 -1.00 -0.48
N TYR A 221 23.93 0.11 -1.06
CA TYR A 221 25.34 0.39 -1.32
C TYR A 221 25.74 1.79 -0.85
N GLY A 222 27.03 1.96 -0.57
CA GLY A 222 27.66 3.24 -0.20
C GLY A 222 27.87 4.17 -1.38
N SER A 223 28.55 5.30 -1.16
CA SER A 223 28.67 6.38 -2.15
C SER A 223 29.51 6.00 -3.37
N ALA A 224 30.55 5.18 -3.21
CA ALA A 224 31.41 4.73 -4.31
C ALA A 224 31.32 3.22 -4.58
N GLY A 225 31.22 2.86 -5.86
CA GLY A 225 31.40 1.49 -6.35
C GLY A 225 30.56 0.43 -5.62
N VAL A 226 31.25 -0.43 -4.86
CA VAL A 226 30.71 -1.59 -4.13
C VAL A 226 30.85 -1.47 -2.61
N GLU A 227 31.04 -0.26 -2.10
CA GLU A 227 31.01 0.02 -0.66
C GLU A 227 29.69 -0.47 -0.04
N PRO A 228 29.70 -0.96 1.23
CA PRO A 228 28.47 -1.22 1.97
C PRO A 228 27.61 0.04 2.04
N GLY A 229 26.29 -0.11 1.91
CA GLY A 229 25.36 0.95 2.30
C GLY A 229 25.20 1.04 3.81
N GLY A 230 24.16 1.76 4.23
CA GLY A 230 23.76 1.86 5.63
C GLY A 230 22.39 2.53 5.74
N ALA A 231 22.16 3.32 6.79
CA ALA A 231 20.99 4.18 6.89
C ALA A 231 21.33 5.60 7.38
N PHE A 232 20.42 6.54 7.14
CA PHE A 232 20.46 7.88 7.71
C PHE A 232 19.06 8.44 7.93
N GLN A 233 18.92 9.30 8.93
CA GLN A 233 17.82 10.26 9.04
C GLN A 233 18.11 11.41 8.06
N LEU A 234 17.11 11.78 7.26
CA LEU A 234 17.13 12.92 6.34
C LEU A 234 16.34 14.07 6.99
N ASN A 235 17.05 15.12 7.37
CA ASN A 235 16.46 16.30 8.00
C ASN A 235 15.74 17.18 6.96
N PRO A 236 14.81 18.07 7.39
CA PRO A 236 14.09 18.97 6.48
C PRO A 236 14.97 19.94 5.68
N ASP A 237 16.20 20.22 6.13
CA ASP A 237 17.19 21.04 5.42
C ASP A 237 18.04 20.24 4.41
N GLY A 238 17.77 18.94 4.26
CA GLY A 238 18.52 18.01 3.41
C GLY A 238 19.81 17.46 4.04
N THR A 239 20.15 17.84 5.27
CA THR A 239 21.27 17.23 6.00
C THR A 239 20.96 15.78 6.37
N ARG A 240 22.00 14.96 6.51
CA ARG A 240 21.88 13.52 6.74
C ARG A 240 22.59 13.15 8.04
N VAL A 241 21.85 12.68 9.03
CA VAL A 241 22.40 12.14 10.29
C VAL A 241 22.61 10.64 10.09
N PRO A 242 23.85 10.13 10.10
CA PRO A 242 24.10 8.71 9.87
C PRO A 242 23.56 7.86 11.02
N ILE A 243 22.93 6.74 10.68
CA ILE A 243 22.52 5.71 11.63
C ILE A 243 23.62 4.63 11.65
N GLU A 244 23.95 4.11 12.82
CA GLU A 244 24.94 3.03 12.93
C GLU A 244 24.36 1.71 12.38
N THR A 245 25.01 1.18 11.34
CA THR A 245 24.63 -0.05 10.63
C THR A 245 25.89 -0.81 10.25
N VAL A 246 25.87 -2.15 10.26
CA VAL A 246 27.06 -2.95 9.93
C VAL A 246 27.28 -3.04 8.41
N ARG A 247 26.20 -3.06 7.62
CA ARG A 247 26.21 -2.93 6.15
C ARG A 247 24.90 -2.32 5.64
N GLY A 248 24.66 -2.45 4.33
CA GLY A 248 23.47 -1.92 3.66
C GLY A 248 22.15 -2.39 4.28
N VAL A 249 21.18 -1.48 4.28
CA VAL A 249 19.84 -1.67 4.81
C VAL A 249 18.87 -1.97 3.66
N ARG A 250 17.97 -2.94 3.87
CA ARG A 250 16.97 -3.37 2.88
C ARG A 250 15.51 -3.20 3.29
N ALA A 251 15.23 -3.04 4.57
CA ALA A 251 13.91 -2.68 5.07
C ALA A 251 14.07 -1.72 6.24
N LEU A 252 13.12 -0.78 6.33
CA LEU A 252 12.93 0.23 7.38
C LEU A 252 11.44 0.26 7.65
N GLU A 253 11.06 0.33 8.92
CA GLU A 253 9.67 0.47 9.34
C GLU A 253 9.63 1.42 10.55
N PHE A 254 8.73 2.40 10.54
CA PHE A 254 8.47 3.23 11.72
C PHE A 254 7.37 2.57 12.56
N VAL A 255 7.65 2.37 13.85
CA VAL A 255 6.80 1.59 14.74
C VAL A 255 6.42 2.42 15.95
N GLU A 256 5.13 2.72 16.07
CA GLU A 256 4.51 3.35 17.23
C GLU A 256 3.56 2.36 17.92
N PHE A 257 3.55 2.36 19.26
CA PHE A 257 2.65 1.55 20.08
C PHE A 257 1.95 2.43 21.13
N PRO A 258 0.66 2.20 21.43
CA PRO A 258 -0.05 2.97 22.44
C PRO A 258 0.67 2.94 23.80
N ASN A 259 1.01 4.13 24.32
CA ASN A 259 1.69 4.36 25.59
C ASN A 259 3.20 3.99 25.65
N GLU A 260 3.85 3.66 24.53
CA GLU A 260 5.30 3.47 24.47
C GLU A 260 5.99 4.51 23.57
N ALA A 261 7.32 4.59 23.65
CA ALA A 261 8.10 5.46 22.79
C ALA A 261 8.22 4.86 21.37
N PRO A 262 8.04 5.63 20.29
CA PRO A 262 8.20 5.14 18.94
C PRO A 262 9.66 4.77 18.64
N PHE A 263 9.85 3.84 17.71
CA PHE A 263 11.17 3.42 17.23
C PHE A 263 11.14 3.10 15.73
N VAL A 264 12.29 3.17 15.07
CA VAL A 264 12.42 2.66 13.69
C VAL A 264 13.10 1.31 13.72
N ALA A 265 12.42 0.27 13.26
CA ALA A 265 13.02 -1.05 13.06
C ALA A 265 13.71 -1.12 11.69
N PHE A 266 14.89 -1.72 11.61
CA PHE A 266 15.65 -1.77 10.36
C PHE A 266 16.46 -3.06 10.16
N ALA A 267 16.41 -3.55 8.92
CA ALA A 267 17.05 -4.80 8.49
C ALA A 267 18.37 -4.50 7.77
N ASP A 268 19.49 -4.58 8.50
CA ASP A 268 20.83 -4.27 7.99
C ASP A 268 21.65 -5.52 7.60
N GLY A 269 22.98 -5.40 7.52
CA GLY A 269 23.89 -6.51 7.24
C GLY A 269 23.92 -7.00 5.79
N TRP A 270 23.27 -6.32 4.84
CA TRP A 270 23.25 -6.73 3.44
C TRP A 270 24.63 -6.59 2.74
N HIS A 271 24.97 -7.55 1.88
CA HIS A 271 26.19 -7.52 1.07
C HIS A 271 25.98 -8.10 -0.35
N GLN A 272 26.73 -7.58 -1.34
CA GLN A 272 26.67 -8.01 -2.75
C GLN A 272 26.98 -9.49 -2.97
N LYS A 273 28.00 -10.02 -2.25
CA LYS A 273 28.21 -11.46 -2.11
C LYS A 273 27.28 -11.99 -1.03
N TYR A 274 25.98 -12.05 -1.35
CA TYR A 274 24.94 -12.31 -0.37
C TYR A 274 25.15 -13.65 0.37
N ARG A 275 25.52 -14.71 -0.34
CA ARG A 275 25.73 -16.05 0.25
C ARG A 275 26.97 -16.18 1.15
N ASP A 276 27.95 -15.29 1.00
CA ASP A 276 29.26 -15.43 1.63
C ASP A 276 29.44 -14.50 2.85
N ASN A 277 28.76 -13.34 2.82
CA ASN A 277 29.15 -12.14 3.57
C ASN A 277 27.95 -11.31 4.10
N ALA A 278 26.70 -11.72 3.85
CA ALA A 278 25.52 -11.03 4.38
C ALA A 278 25.01 -11.72 5.65
N GLU A 279 24.80 -10.94 6.69
CA GLU A 279 24.33 -11.41 8.00
C GLU A 279 22.93 -10.82 8.24
N PRO A 280 21.86 -11.64 8.41
CA PRO A 280 20.51 -11.12 8.61
C PRO A 280 20.35 -10.58 10.04
N ARG A 281 20.58 -9.26 10.19
CA ARG A 281 20.51 -8.53 11.47
C ARG A 281 19.25 -7.67 11.55
N LEU A 282 18.63 -7.59 12.73
CA LEU A 282 17.59 -6.60 13.02
C LEU A 282 18.10 -5.68 14.12
N SER A 283 17.89 -4.39 13.92
CA SER A 283 18.17 -3.36 14.91
C SER A 283 16.96 -2.43 15.06
N VAL A 284 16.85 -1.80 16.22
CA VAL A 284 15.89 -0.72 16.48
C VAL A 284 16.64 0.59 16.72
N LEU A 285 16.08 1.68 16.21
CA LEU A 285 16.55 3.03 16.39
C LEU A 285 15.61 3.76 17.35
N THR A 286 16.14 4.18 18.50
CA THR A 286 15.40 4.93 19.54
C THR A 286 16.02 6.31 19.72
N SER A 287 15.21 7.33 19.99
CA SER A 287 15.73 8.61 20.48
C SER A 287 16.10 8.51 21.97
N GLU A 288 17.21 9.11 22.35
CA GLU A 288 17.59 9.40 23.73
C GLU A 288 17.92 10.89 23.81
N GLY A 289 16.89 11.70 24.08
CA GLY A 289 16.96 13.15 23.96
C GLY A 289 17.22 13.58 22.51
N SER A 290 18.23 14.42 22.29
CA SER A 290 18.66 14.85 20.94
C SER A 290 19.65 13.90 20.27
N SER A 291 19.72 12.63 20.70
CA SER A 291 20.61 11.62 20.14
C SER A 291 19.85 10.41 19.64
N LEU A 292 20.30 9.81 18.55
CA LEU A 292 19.77 8.55 18.04
C LEU A 292 20.67 7.40 18.50
N SER A 293 20.06 6.35 19.04
CA SER A 293 20.76 5.13 19.44
C SER A 293 20.22 3.94 18.65
N ALA A 294 21.11 3.30 17.87
CA ALA A 294 20.82 2.04 17.22
C ALA A 294 21.21 0.89 18.15
N LYS A 295 20.28 -0.04 18.39
CA LYS A 295 20.50 -1.22 19.24
C LYS A 295 20.13 -2.47 18.43
N PRO A 296 21.06 -3.43 18.23
CA PRO A 296 20.69 -4.72 17.67
C PRO A 296 19.74 -5.42 18.64
N LEU A 297 18.72 -6.08 18.09
CA LEU A 297 17.95 -7.05 18.86
C LEU A 297 18.72 -8.37 18.94
N HIS A 298 18.23 -9.33 19.72
CA HIS A 298 18.82 -10.66 19.82
C HIS A 298 18.04 -11.69 19.00
N VAL A 299 18.79 -12.53 18.26
CA VAL A 299 18.26 -13.64 17.49
C VAL A 299 17.79 -14.76 18.41
N PHE A 300 16.61 -15.32 18.15
CA PHE A 300 16.26 -16.66 18.60
C PHE A 300 16.77 -17.67 17.56
N GLU A 301 17.90 -18.33 17.84
CA GLU A 301 18.49 -19.34 16.96
C GLU A 301 17.80 -20.70 17.18
N ASP A 302 16.69 -20.93 16.46
CA ASP A 302 16.16 -22.27 16.18
C ASP A 302 16.51 -22.69 14.72
N GLU A 303 16.47 -23.98 14.42
CA GLU A 303 17.07 -24.61 13.22
C GLU A 303 16.34 -24.33 11.87
N LEU A 304 16.09 -23.06 11.52
CA LEU A 304 15.30 -22.66 10.34
C LEU A 304 15.99 -21.59 9.48
N ASP A 305 15.75 -21.60 8.16
CA ASP A 305 16.34 -20.67 7.17
C ASP A 305 15.84 -19.20 7.26
N PHE A 306 15.30 -18.78 8.40
CA PHE A 306 14.74 -17.45 8.63
C PHE A 306 14.91 -16.98 10.08
N VAL A 307 14.94 -15.66 10.28
CA VAL A 307 15.17 -15.07 11.61
C VAL A 307 13.91 -14.38 12.12
N VAL A 308 13.32 -14.92 13.18
CA VAL A 308 12.20 -14.31 13.91
C VAL A 308 12.75 -13.49 15.07
N TRP A 309 12.19 -12.30 15.27
CA TRP A 309 12.54 -11.42 16.38
C TRP A 309 11.26 -11.08 17.14
N GLU A 310 11.27 -11.29 18.46
CA GLU A 310 10.21 -10.81 19.33
C GLU A 310 10.55 -9.39 19.82
N ILE A 311 9.61 -8.45 19.64
CA ILE A 311 9.68 -7.12 20.25
C ILE A 311 8.48 -7.04 21.18
N THR A 312 8.70 -7.05 22.50
CA THR A 312 7.61 -7.06 23.49
C THR A 312 7.38 -5.66 24.09
N PRO A 313 6.47 -4.84 23.51
CA PRO A 313 5.81 -3.73 24.20
C PRO A 313 4.64 -4.28 25.03
N ASP A 314 4.71 -4.14 26.36
CA ASP A 314 3.89 -4.80 27.42
C ASP A 314 3.77 -6.36 27.26
N PRO A 315 4.00 -7.17 28.32
CA PRO A 315 3.66 -8.61 28.28
C PRO A 315 2.21 -8.94 27.89
N LYS A 316 1.29 -7.96 27.85
CA LYS A 316 -0.07 -8.07 27.33
C LYS A 316 -0.25 -7.72 25.86
N THR A 317 0.64 -6.95 25.22
CA THR A 317 0.48 -6.48 23.81
C THR A 317 1.67 -6.87 22.93
N LYS A 318 2.33 -7.97 23.31
CA LYS A 318 3.44 -8.61 22.57
C LYS A 318 3.29 -8.47 21.05
N SER A 319 4.38 -8.08 20.41
CA SER A 319 4.47 -8.02 18.95
C SER A 319 5.63 -8.88 18.46
N LEU A 320 5.51 -9.34 17.22
CA LEU A 320 6.56 -10.05 16.51
C LEU A 320 6.98 -9.18 15.33
N LEU A 321 8.29 -9.11 15.11
CA LEU A 321 8.87 -8.47 13.94
C LEU A 321 9.63 -9.52 13.13
N ALA A 322 8.94 -10.19 12.22
CA ALA A 322 9.53 -11.23 11.41
C ALA A 322 10.40 -10.61 10.30
N ARG A 323 11.62 -11.12 10.10
CA ARG A 323 12.52 -10.68 9.04
C ARG A 323 12.68 -11.78 7.98
N THR A 324 12.60 -11.41 6.71
CA THR A 324 13.18 -12.20 5.61
C THR A 324 14.45 -11.53 5.07
N ASN A 325 15.04 -12.08 4.02
CA ASN A 325 16.26 -11.52 3.42
C ASN A 325 15.99 -10.27 2.57
N THR A 326 14.72 -9.88 2.42
CA THR A 326 14.26 -8.76 1.59
C THR A 326 13.18 -7.90 2.21
N ALA A 327 12.44 -8.38 3.22
CA ALA A 327 11.29 -7.69 3.81
C ALA A 327 11.25 -7.84 5.35
N LEU A 328 10.39 -7.04 5.96
CA LEU A 328 10.18 -6.91 7.40
C LEU A 328 8.66 -6.88 7.63
N TYR A 329 8.16 -7.63 8.62
CA TYR A 329 6.72 -7.79 8.86
C TYR A 329 6.41 -7.56 10.34
N ARG A 330 5.42 -6.70 10.62
CA ARG A 330 4.88 -6.45 11.96
C ARG A 330 3.64 -7.33 12.18
N VAL A 331 3.57 -7.99 13.34
CA VAL A 331 2.50 -8.93 13.69
C VAL A 331 2.14 -8.74 15.17
N GLY A 332 0.86 -8.53 15.50
CA GLY A 332 0.37 -8.49 16.88
C GLY A 332 0.17 -9.89 17.46
N ILE A 333 -0.30 -10.00 18.71
CA ILE A 333 -0.59 -11.30 19.37
C ILE A 333 -2.01 -11.38 20.00
N ASN A 334 -2.73 -10.27 20.17
CA ASN A 334 -4.03 -10.23 20.89
C ASN A 334 -5.28 -10.59 20.06
N GLY A 335 -5.11 -11.29 18.95
CA GLY A 335 -6.16 -11.56 17.96
C GLY A 335 -5.73 -11.17 16.55
N GLU A 336 -4.86 -10.17 16.45
CA GLU A 336 -4.30 -9.63 15.20
C GLU A 336 -2.99 -10.35 14.80
N SER A 337 -3.04 -11.59 14.25
CA SER A 337 -1.78 -12.33 13.98
C SER A 337 -1.77 -13.44 12.90
N THR A 338 -0.78 -13.37 11.98
CA THR A 338 -0.09 -14.40 11.15
C THR A 338 0.96 -13.64 10.30
N ARG A 339 1.91 -14.18 9.50
CA ARG A 339 2.53 -15.52 9.25
C ARG A 339 4.05 -15.38 9.46
N LEU A 340 4.93 -16.39 9.51
CA LEU A 340 5.00 -17.80 9.05
C LEU A 340 5.48 -18.06 7.60
N ALA A 341 6.73 -18.53 7.51
CA ALA A 341 7.39 -19.22 6.38
C ALA A 341 7.86 -18.37 5.17
N SER A 342 8.79 -18.96 4.42
CA SER A 342 9.44 -18.40 3.22
C SER A 342 8.55 -18.50 1.97
N GLY A 343 8.70 -17.55 1.04
CA GLY A 343 7.94 -17.50 -0.22
C GLY A 343 6.81 -16.48 -0.23
N VAL A 344 6.55 -15.82 0.91
CA VAL A 344 5.68 -14.64 1.02
C VAL A 344 6.17 -13.53 0.08
N GLU A 345 5.26 -13.02 -0.75
CA GLU A 345 5.46 -11.83 -1.59
C GLU A 345 4.96 -10.58 -0.86
N ASP A 346 3.85 -10.67 -0.11
CA ASP A 346 3.30 -9.55 0.68
C ASP A 346 2.33 -10.02 1.80
N ALA A 347 2.00 -9.15 2.76
CA ALA A 347 1.05 -9.45 3.85
C ALA A 347 0.36 -8.18 4.40
N ALA A 348 -0.93 -8.30 4.75
CA ALA A 348 -1.72 -7.22 5.35
C ALA A 348 -2.65 -7.73 6.47
N LEU A 349 -2.91 -6.86 7.46
CA LEU A 349 -3.76 -7.06 8.63
C LEU A 349 -4.98 -6.13 8.52
N ASN A 350 -6.17 -6.61 8.89
CA ASN A 350 -7.37 -5.78 9.02
C ASN A 350 -7.73 -5.47 10.49
N SER A 351 -8.59 -4.48 10.71
CA SER A 351 -9.09 -4.03 12.02
C SER A 351 -9.94 -5.05 12.80
N ASP A 352 -10.34 -6.16 12.19
CA ASP A 352 -10.97 -7.33 12.86
C ASP A 352 -9.90 -8.35 13.37
N GLY A 353 -8.62 -8.14 13.05
CA GLY A 353 -7.48 -8.99 13.43
C GLY A 353 -7.14 -10.11 12.45
N GLU A 354 -7.84 -10.21 11.33
CA GLU A 354 -7.56 -11.19 10.29
C GLU A 354 -6.31 -10.76 9.49
N ILE A 355 -5.42 -11.71 9.16
CA ILE A 355 -4.22 -11.42 8.35
C ILE A 355 -4.24 -12.21 7.05
N LEU A 356 -4.19 -11.47 5.94
CA LEU A 356 -4.06 -11.97 4.58
C LEU A 356 -2.58 -12.00 4.18
N VAL A 357 -2.09 -13.15 3.73
CA VAL A 357 -0.67 -13.31 3.36
C VAL A 357 -0.56 -13.93 1.96
N VAL A 358 0.02 -13.14 1.05
CA VAL A 358 0.27 -13.47 -0.35
C VAL A 358 1.65 -14.08 -0.48
N GLY A 359 1.78 -15.14 -1.28
CA GLY A 359 3.09 -15.72 -1.57
C GLY A 359 3.05 -16.76 -2.66
N ALA A 360 4.23 -17.09 -3.17
CA ALA A 360 4.42 -18.30 -3.94
C ALA A 360 4.05 -19.50 -3.06
N VAL A 361 3.00 -20.24 -3.46
CA VAL A 361 2.61 -21.49 -2.80
C VAL A 361 3.86 -22.37 -2.67
N PRO A 362 4.20 -22.86 -1.47
CA PRO A 362 5.34 -23.75 -1.31
C PRO A 362 5.21 -24.92 -2.28
N GLN A 363 6.21 -25.13 -3.14
CA GLN A 363 6.29 -26.39 -3.85
C GLN A 363 6.39 -27.48 -2.79
N VAL A 364 5.40 -28.39 -2.77
CA VAL A 364 5.43 -29.56 -1.91
C VAL A 364 6.67 -30.35 -2.33
N LEU A 365 7.70 -30.29 -1.48
CA LEU A 365 8.89 -31.11 -1.63
C LEU A 365 8.49 -32.54 -1.30
N GLU A 366 8.02 -33.27 -2.31
CA GLU A 366 7.78 -34.71 -2.23
C GLU A 366 9.07 -35.39 -1.75
N SER A 367 9.05 -35.90 -0.52
CA SER A 367 10.17 -36.63 0.06
C SER A 367 10.39 -37.93 -0.73
N LYS A 368 11.64 -38.13 -1.18
CA LYS A 368 12.11 -39.39 -1.76
C LYS A 368 12.68 -40.32 -0.70
#